data_AF-A0A7S0Z6H1-F1
#
_entry.id   AF-A0A7S0Z6H1-F1
#
_cell.length_a   1.000
_cell.length_b   1.000
_cell.length_c   1.000
_cell.angle_alpha   90.00
_cell.angle_beta   90.00
_cell.angle_gamma   90.00
#
_symmetry.space_group_name_H-M   'P 1'
#
loop_
_entity.id
_entity.type
_entity.pdbx_description
1 polymer ?
#
loop_
_entity_poly.entity_id
_entity_poly.type
_entity_poly.pdbx_seq_one_letter_code
_entity_poly.pdbx_strand_id
1 'polypeptide(L)'
;PGSNVVDEDFQALINMAEAMLKHKEEGNKLFNAKNYADAITAYTNAFEASTSALGAAYCSIVLGNRAAASQGLNEVFDALADCGRALSFNPWNFKALSRRSTMYEQLRCWDEAVKDM
;
A
#
# COMPACT_ATOMS: atom_id res chain seq x y z
N PRO A 1 17.02 35.03 10.61
CA PRO A 1 16.39 33.99 11.46
C PRO A 1 15.46 32.98 10.74
N GLY A 2 15.22 33.11 9.42
CA GLY A 2 14.31 32.21 8.68
C GLY A 2 14.97 31.06 7.89
N SER A 3 16.29 30.88 7.93
CA SER A 3 16.98 29.85 7.14
C SER A 3 17.00 28.46 7.80
N ASN A 4 17.16 28.38 9.13
CA ASN A 4 17.26 27.09 9.84
C ASN A 4 15.98 26.25 9.78
N VAL A 5 14.80 26.86 9.80
CA VAL A 5 13.52 26.13 9.86
C VAL A 5 13.23 25.43 8.53
N VAL A 6 13.53 26.07 7.40
CA VAL A 6 13.35 25.48 6.06
C VAL A 6 14.31 24.31 5.84
N ASP A 7 15.54 24.40 6.35
CA ASP A 7 16.52 23.32 6.28
C ASP A 7 16.11 22.11 7.15
N GLU A 8 15.53 22.36 8.33
CA GLU A 8 15.00 21.30 9.21
C GLU A 8 13.79 20.59 8.61
N ASP A 9 12.83 21.33 8.03
CA ASP A 9 11.67 20.76 7.35
C ASP A 9 12.06 19.93 6.12
N PHE A 10 13.04 20.39 5.36
CA PHE A 10 13.57 19.65 4.21
C PHE A 10 14.27 18.36 4.63
N GLN A 11 15.07 18.41 5.70
CA GLN A 11 15.73 17.23 6.24
C GLN A 11 14.72 16.22 6.80
N ALA A 12 13.66 16.69 7.46
CA ALA A 12 12.57 15.83 7.93
C ALA A 12 11.87 15.12 6.76
N LEU A 13 11.64 15.83 5.65
CA LEU A 13 11.06 15.24 4.43
C LEU A 13 11.95 14.13 3.85
N ILE A 14 13.28 14.34 3.80
CA ILE A 14 14.23 13.33 3.33
C ILE A 14 14.20 12.09 4.22
N ASN A 15 14.32 12.26 5.54
CA ASN A 15 14.33 11.16 6.49
C ASN A 15 13.04 10.33 6.40
N MET A 16 11.91 11.00 6.17
CA MET A 16 10.62 10.35 5.99
C MET A 16 10.53 9.59 4.67
N ALA A 17 11.03 10.18 3.57
CA ALA A 17 11.13 9.51 2.28
C ALA A 17 11.98 8.24 2.35
N GLU A 18 13.12 8.30 3.03
CA GLU A 18 13.98 7.15 3.27
C GLU A 18 13.29 6.07 4.11
N ALA A 19 12.62 6.45 5.20
CA ALA A 19 11.89 5.51 6.05
C ALA A 19 10.78 4.78 5.28
N MET A 20 10.00 5.51 4.49
CA MET A 20 8.97 4.94 3.62
C MET A 20 9.57 3.91 2.66
N LEU A 21 10.59 4.31 1.89
CA LEU A 21 11.20 3.44 0.88
C LEU A 21 11.79 2.18 1.53
N LYS A 22 12.49 2.35 2.65
CA LYS A 22 13.06 1.24 3.43
C LYS A 22 11.99 0.26 3.88
N HIS A 23 10.89 0.73 4.47
CA HIS A 23 9.82 -0.13 4.93
C HIS A 23 9.10 -0.85 3.78
N LYS A 24 8.89 -0.17 2.64
CA LYS A 24 8.32 -0.80 1.44
C LYS A 24 9.23 -1.88 0.87
N GLU A 25 10.54 -1.62 0.80
CA GLU A 25 11.52 -2.61 0.33
C GLU A 25 11.60 -3.82 1.25
N GLU A 26 11.53 -3.60 2.57
CA GLU A 26 11.47 -4.68 3.55
C GLU A 26 10.20 -5.52 3.36
N GLY A 27 9.04 -4.88 3.21
CA GLY A 27 7.78 -5.56 2.91
C GLY A 27 7.86 -6.39 1.61
N ASN A 28 8.51 -5.87 0.57
CA ASN A 28 8.71 -6.60 -0.69
C ASN A 28 9.61 -7.84 -0.48
N LYS A 29 10.68 -7.74 0.31
CA LYS A 29 11.55 -8.88 0.62
C LYS A 29 10.80 -9.97 1.38
N LEU A 30 10.07 -9.58 2.43
CA LEU A 30 9.26 -10.49 3.24
C LEU A 30 8.15 -11.16 2.42
N PHE A 31 7.49 -10.38 1.55
CA PHE A 31 6.48 -10.90 0.62
C PHE A 31 7.06 -11.95 -0.32
N ASN A 32 8.22 -11.68 -0.93
CA ASN A 32 8.90 -12.64 -1.81
C ASN A 32 9.35 -13.90 -1.05
N ALA A 33 9.66 -13.77 0.24
CA ALA A 33 9.95 -14.90 1.13
C ALA A 33 8.67 -15.62 1.62
N LYS A 34 7.48 -15.20 1.18
CA LYS A 34 6.16 -15.68 1.63
C LYS A 34 5.89 -15.49 3.12
N ASN A 35 6.65 -14.63 3.78
CA ASN A 35 6.40 -14.21 5.15
C ASN A 35 5.40 -13.04 5.13
N TYR A 36 4.14 -13.37 4.89
CA TYR A 36 3.10 -12.38 4.62
C TYR A 36 2.73 -11.54 5.85
N ALA A 37 2.72 -12.10 7.05
CA ALA A 37 2.39 -11.36 8.27
C ALA A 37 3.41 -10.24 8.55
N ASP A 38 4.70 -10.56 8.43
CA ASP A 38 5.75 -9.55 8.59
C ASP A 38 5.74 -8.56 7.41
N ALA A 39 5.42 -9.01 6.19
CA ALA A 39 5.26 -8.12 5.04
C ALA A 39 4.14 -7.10 5.27
N ILE A 40 2.99 -7.51 5.83
CA ILE A 40 1.88 -6.62 6.20
C ILE A 40 2.34 -5.56 7.19
N THR A 41 3.09 -5.96 8.21
CA THR A 41 3.65 -5.04 9.21
C THR A 41 4.57 -4.02 8.56
N ALA A 42 5.50 -4.47 7.70
CA ALA A 42 6.42 -3.59 7.00
C ALA A 42 5.71 -2.61 6.06
N TYR A 43 4.71 -3.06 5.28
CA TYR A 43 3.90 -2.16 4.45
C TYR A 43 3.06 -1.18 5.27
N THR A 44 2.57 -1.59 6.45
CA THR A 44 1.86 -0.69 7.36
C THR A 44 2.77 0.44 7.83
N ASN A 45 3.98 0.11 8.28
CA ASN A 45 4.98 1.11 8.65
C ASN A 45 5.35 2.03 7.47
N ALA A 46 5.43 1.49 6.24
CA ALA A 46 5.67 2.28 5.03
C ALA A 46 4.53 3.26 4.73
N PHE A 47 3.28 2.86 5.00
CA PHE A 47 2.10 3.70 4.81
C PHE A 47 2.00 4.77 5.91
N GLU A 48 2.24 4.43 7.18
CA GLU A 48 2.23 5.37 8.29
C GLU A 48 3.35 6.40 8.23
N ALA A 49 4.50 6.01 7.67
CA ALA A 49 5.59 6.92 7.36
C ALA A 49 5.30 7.84 6.14
N SER A 50 4.13 7.73 5.49
CA SER A 50 3.77 8.61 4.38
C SER A 50 3.04 9.87 4.84
N THR A 51 3.44 11.02 4.28
CA THR A 51 2.71 12.30 4.44
C THR A 51 1.79 12.54 3.25
N SER A 52 0.89 13.52 3.42
CA SER A 52 0.16 14.12 2.30
C SER A 52 1.07 14.65 1.18
N ALA A 53 2.33 15.02 1.48
CA ALA A 53 3.26 15.60 0.52
C ALA A 53 3.92 14.55 -0.40
N LEU A 54 4.18 13.33 0.09
CA LEU A 54 4.87 12.26 -0.65
C LEU A 54 3.92 11.33 -1.43
N GLY A 55 2.61 11.61 -1.38
CA GLY A 55 1.74 11.45 -2.54
C GLY A 55 0.80 10.24 -2.51
N ALA A 56 -0.43 10.49 -2.95
CA ALA A 56 -1.48 9.49 -3.14
C ALA A 56 -1.00 8.27 -3.94
N ALA A 57 -0.16 8.48 -4.96
CA ALA A 57 0.38 7.39 -5.78
C ALA A 57 1.20 6.37 -4.95
N TYR A 58 2.01 6.85 -4.00
CA TYR A 58 2.80 5.98 -3.13
C TYR A 58 1.90 5.17 -2.18
N CYS A 59 0.95 5.85 -1.54
CA CYS A 59 -0.07 5.22 -0.68
C CYS A 59 -0.82 4.11 -1.41
N SER A 60 -1.25 4.36 -2.65
CA SER A 60 -1.88 3.38 -3.52
C SER A 60 -1.01 2.14 -3.75
N ILE A 61 0.28 2.33 -4.01
CA ILE A 61 1.22 1.22 -4.26
C ILE A 61 1.40 0.37 -3.00
N VAL A 62 1.65 1.00 -1.86
CA VAL A 62 1.91 0.30 -0.59
C VAL A 62 0.68 -0.48 -0.14
N LEU A 63 -0.51 0.12 -0.18
CA LEU A 63 -1.76 -0.56 0.14
C LEU A 63 -2.05 -1.71 -0.83
N GLY A 64 -1.78 -1.52 -2.12
CA GLY A 64 -1.90 -2.61 -3.10
C GLY A 64 -0.97 -3.79 -2.79
N ASN A 65 0.25 -3.53 -2.31
CA ASN A 65 1.17 -4.58 -1.89
C ASN A 65 0.75 -5.26 -0.58
N ARG A 66 0.24 -4.49 0.39
CA ARG A 66 -0.32 -5.03 1.64
C ARG A 66 -1.52 -5.94 1.37
N ALA A 67 -2.42 -5.53 0.47
CA ALA A 67 -3.52 -6.37 0.00
C ALA A 67 -3.02 -7.71 -0.58
N ALA A 68 -1.92 -7.70 -1.34
CA ALA A 68 -1.34 -8.94 -1.87
C ALA A 68 -0.84 -9.88 -0.76
N ALA A 69 -0.27 -9.32 0.31
CA ALA A 69 0.19 -10.09 1.46
C ALA A 69 -1.00 -10.68 2.24
N SER A 70 -2.05 -9.90 2.50
CA SER A 70 -3.30 -10.38 3.10
C SER A 70 -3.97 -11.48 2.25
N GLN A 71 -3.94 -11.37 0.92
CA GLN A 71 -4.35 -12.46 0.02
C GLN A 71 -3.54 -13.74 0.25
N GLY A 72 -2.22 -13.60 0.44
CA GLY A 72 -1.34 -14.73 0.77
C GLY A 72 -1.67 -15.43 2.09
N LEU A 73 -2.33 -14.73 3.03
CA LEU A 73 -2.84 -15.27 4.30
C LEU A 73 -4.32 -15.70 4.23
N ASN A 74 -4.96 -15.60 3.05
CA ASN A 74 -6.39 -15.82 2.88
C ASN A 74 -7.28 -14.88 3.72
N GLU A 75 -6.78 -13.68 4.02
CA GLU A 75 -7.50 -12.59 4.70
C GLU A 75 -8.24 -11.74 3.67
N VAL A 76 -9.31 -12.30 3.09
CA VAL A 76 -10.02 -11.73 1.93
C VAL A 76 -10.58 -10.32 2.20
N PHE A 77 -11.15 -10.09 3.39
CA PHE A 77 -11.76 -8.80 3.72
C PHE A 77 -10.73 -7.68 3.90
N ASP A 78 -9.60 -7.98 4.53
CA ASP A 78 -8.51 -7.01 4.70
C ASP A 78 -7.89 -6.66 3.34
N ALA A 79 -7.71 -7.67 2.48
CA ALA A 79 -7.25 -7.44 1.10
C ALA A 79 -8.22 -6.56 0.29
N LEU A 80 -9.53 -6.77 0.42
CA LEU A 80 -10.55 -5.94 -0.23
C LEU A 80 -10.51 -4.49 0.28
N ALA A 81 -10.42 -4.31 1.60
CA ALA A 81 -10.35 -2.99 2.22
C ALA A 81 -9.11 -2.21 1.72
N ASP A 82 -7.95 -2.87 1.68
CA ASP A 82 -6.72 -2.27 1.18
C ASP A 82 -6.77 -1.96 -0.31
N CYS A 83 -7.35 -2.83 -1.14
CA CYS A 83 -7.56 -2.52 -2.55
C CYS A 83 -8.48 -1.32 -2.74
N GLY A 84 -9.58 -1.24 -1.98
CA GLY A 84 -10.50 -0.09 -2.01
C GLY A 84 -9.80 1.22 -1.64
N ARG A 85 -9.00 1.22 -0.57
CA ARG A 85 -8.20 2.39 -0.17
C ARG A 85 -7.11 2.71 -1.19
N ALA A 86 -6.46 1.72 -1.78
CA ALA A 86 -5.48 1.97 -2.83
C ALA A 86 -6.11 2.69 -4.03
N LEU A 87 -7.31 2.26 -4.43
CA LEU A 87 -8.05 2.83 -5.55
C LEU A 87 -8.65 4.21 -5.23
N SER A 88 -8.93 4.53 -3.96
CA SER A 88 -9.31 5.90 -3.58
C SER A 88 -8.15 6.88 -3.75
N PHE A 89 -6.89 6.41 -3.66
CA PHE A 89 -5.71 7.23 -3.93
C PHE A 89 -5.32 7.26 -5.40
N ASN A 90 -5.42 6.13 -6.11
CA ASN A 90 -5.20 6.05 -7.55
C ASN A 90 -6.18 5.06 -8.19
N PRO A 91 -7.26 5.56 -8.82
CA PRO A 91 -8.26 4.72 -9.48
C PRO A 91 -7.69 3.83 -10.59
N TRP A 92 -6.52 4.16 -11.14
CA TRP A 92 -5.87 3.45 -12.24
C TRP A 92 -4.81 2.43 -11.77
N ASN A 93 -4.79 2.08 -10.48
CA ASN A 93 -3.90 1.03 -9.99
C ASN A 93 -4.40 -0.35 -10.44
N PHE A 94 -3.96 -0.78 -11.63
CA PHE A 94 -4.33 -2.06 -12.22
C PHE A 94 -4.06 -3.27 -11.32
N LYS A 95 -3.02 -3.22 -10.48
CA LYS A 95 -2.75 -4.32 -9.55
C LYS A 95 -3.79 -4.38 -8.43
N ALA A 96 -4.27 -3.23 -7.95
CA ALA A 96 -5.33 -3.19 -6.95
C ALA A 96 -6.69 -3.60 -7.55
N LEU A 97 -7.02 -3.13 -8.76
CA LEU A 97 -8.23 -3.55 -9.50
C LEU A 97 -8.26 -5.06 -9.71
N SER A 98 -7.20 -5.61 -10.32
CA SER A 98 -7.09 -7.05 -10.60
C SER A 98 -7.21 -7.89 -9.34
N ARG A 99 -6.56 -7.49 -8.24
CA ARG A 99 -6.67 -8.19 -6.96
C ARG A 99 -8.08 -8.11 -6.38
N ARG A 100 -8.71 -6.94 -6.41
CA ARG A 100 -10.06 -6.73 -5.88
C ARG A 100 -11.10 -7.53 -6.66
N SER A 101 -10.98 -7.57 -7.99
CA SER A 101 -11.77 -8.45 -8.86
C SER A 101 -11.66 -9.91 -8.43
N THR A 102 -10.44 -10.44 -8.27
CA THR A 102 -10.24 -11.84 -7.82
C THR A 102 -10.86 -12.11 -6.45
N MET A 103 -10.82 -11.15 -5.52
CA MET A 103 -11.47 -11.31 -4.21
C MET A 103 -13.00 -11.30 -4.33
N TYR A 104 -13.56 -10.44 -5.16
CA TYR A 104 -14.99 -10.45 -5.43
C TYR A 104 -15.45 -11.76 -6.07
N GLU A 105 -14.67 -12.34 -6.99
CA GLU A 105 -14.94 -13.67 -7.54
C GLU A 105 -14.93 -14.76 -6.45
N GLN A 106 -13.96 -14.73 -5.53
CA GLN A 106 -13.90 -15.66 -4.40
C GLN A 106 -15.15 -15.57 -3.50
N LEU A 107 -15.68 -14.37 -3.31
CA LEU A 107 -16.91 -14.12 -2.57
C LEU A 107 -18.19 -14.33 -3.40
N ARG A 108 -18.07 -14.68 -4.69
CA ARG A 108 -19.19 -14.82 -5.65
C ARG A 108 -19.96 -13.52 -5.87
N CYS A 109 -19.30 -12.38 -5.70
CA CYS A 109 -19.78 -11.03 -6.01
C CYS A 109 -19.45 -10.70 -7.48
N TRP A 110 -20.16 -11.34 -8.42
CA TRP A 110 -19.82 -11.27 -9.85
C TRP A 110 -19.97 -9.88 -10.44
N ASP A 111 -20.99 -9.12 -10.01
CA ASP A 111 -21.25 -7.77 -10.52
C ASP A 111 -20.12 -6.81 -10.14
N GLU A 112 -19.57 -6.94 -8.93
CA GLU A 112 -18.43 -6.16 -8.48
C GLU A 112 -17.13 -6.61 -9.17
N ALA A 113 -16.94 -7.91 -9.38
CA ALA A 113 -15.77 -8.42 -10.10
C ALA A 113 -15.69 -7.87 -11.52
N VAL A 114 -16.80 -7.90 -12.28
CA VAL A 114 -16.86 -7.38 -13.65
C VAL A 114 -16.59 -5.87 -13.73
N LYS A 115 -16.96 -5.10 -12.70
CA LYS A 115 -16.67 -3.65 -12.65
C LYS A 115 -15.18 -3.33 -12.53
N ASP A 116 -14.39 -4.27 -11.99
CA ASP A 116 -12.96 -4.11 -11.76
C ASP A 116 -12.08 -4.74 -12.86
N MET A 117 -12.69 -5.35 -13.89
CA MET A 117 -12.00 -5.95 -15.05
C MET A 117 -11.65 -4.95 -16.15
#